data_AF-A0A8J7MV18-F1
#
_entry.id   AF-A0A8J7MV18-F1
#
_cell.length_a   1.000
_cell.length_b   1.000
_cell.length_c   1.000
_cell.angle_alpha   90.00
_cell.angle_beta   90.00
_cell.angle_gamma   90.00
#
_symmetry.space_group_name_H-M   'P 1'
#
loop_
_entity.id
_entity.type
_entity.pdbx_description
1 polymer ?
#
loop_
_entity_poly.entity_id
_entity_poly.type
_entity_poly.pdbx_seq_one_letter_code
_entity_poly.pdbx_strand_id
1 'polypeptide(L)'
;MKQDTEEDIVRTLAACDVEVQVVFIKIKGQKYKTTPQAHMDTFYLDFEVVEPHQFDRMIITGAPLEQMPFEQVCYWSQLQHIMHWADTHV
;
A
#
# COMPACT_ATOMS: atom_id res chain seq x y z
N MET A 1 -0.70 8.62 -12.91
CA MET A 1 0.13 9.05 -11.75
C MET A 1 -0.36 8.29 -10.51
N LYS A 2 0.43 8.14 -9.44
CA LYS A 2 0.00 7.33 -8.26
C LYS A 2 -1.32 7.85 -7.65
N GLN A 3 -1.48 9.18 -7.65
CA GLN A 3 -2.69 9.88 -7.21
C GLN A 3 -3.94 9.49 -8.01
N ASP A 4 -3.84 9.33 -9.33
CA ASP A 4 -4.99 8.93 -10.17
C ASP A 4 -5.51 7.54 -9.77
N THR A 5 -4.61 6.61 -9.45
CA THR A 5 -4.96 5.25 -9.02
C THR A 5 -5.62 5.23 -7.63
N GLU A 6 -5.19 6.09 -6.72
CA GLU A 6 -5.78 6.22 -5.39
C GLU A 6 -7.20 6.80 -5.47
N GLU A 7 -7.40 7.83 -6.29
CA GLU A 7 -8.72 8.43 -6.51
C GLU A 7 -9.71 7.44 -7.12
N ASP A 8 -9.27 6.63 -8.09
CA ASP A 8 -10.13 5.62 -8.72
C ASP A 8 -10.55 4.51 -7.74
N ILE A 9 -9.66 4.09 -6.85
CA ILE A 9 -9.97 3.10 -5.80
C ILE A 9 -10.95 3.70 -4.79
N VAL A 10 -10.67 4.91 -4.29
CA VAL A 10 -11.53 5.57 -3.30
C VAL A 10 -12.92 5.86 -3.88
N ARG A 11 -13.02 6.31 -5.14
CA ARG A 11 -14.31 6.50 -5.83
C ARG A 11 -15.12 5.21 -5.92
N THR A 12 -14.45 4.09 -6.19
CA THR A 12 -15.10 2.77 -6.27
C THR A 12 -15.60 2.33 -4.90
N LEU A 13 -14.79 2.49 -3.85
CA LEU A 13 -15.16 2.12 -2.48
C LEU A 13 -16.24 3.04 -1.89
N ALA A 14 -16.23 4.32 -2.24
CA ALA A 14 -17.25 5.29 -1.81
C ALA A 14 -18.64 5.02 -2.40
N ALA A 15 -18.73 4.18 -3.44
CA ALA A 15 -20.00 3.74 -4.01
C ALA A 15 -20.62 2.55 -3.23
N CYS A 16 -19.93 2.01 -2.22
CA CYS A 16 -20.47 0.95 -1.36
C CYS A 16 -21.41 1.54 -0.30
N ASP A 17 -22.49 0.82 0.00
CA ASP A 17 -23.53 1.21 0.97
C ASP A 17 -23.10 1.00 2.45
N VAL A 18 -21.79 0.88 2.69
CA VAL A 18 -21.16 0.63 3.99
C VAL A 18 -20.09 1.69 4.23
N GLU A 19 -19.92 2.10 5.49
CA GLU A 19 -18.87 3.05 5.87
C GLU A 19 -17.50 2.38 5.75
N VAL A 20 -16.67 2.83 4.81
CA VAL A 20 -15.32 2.30 4.56
C VAL A 20 -14.29 3.32 4.99
N GLN A 21 -13.39 2.93 5.91
CA GLN A 21 -12.20 3.70 6.22
C GLN A 21 -11.00 3.14 5.45
N VAL A 22 -10.32 4.02 4.72
CA VAL A 22 -9.16 3.65 3.89
C VAL A 22 -7.90 4.19 4.53
N VAL A 23 -6.91 3.31 4.71
CA VAL A 23 -5.57 3.67 5.17
C VAL A 23 -4.58 3.35 4.06
N PHE A 24 -3.81 4.33 3.64
CA PHE A 24 -2.75 4.13 2.65
C PHE A 24 -1.43 3.79 3.35
N ILE A 25 -0.82 2.68 2.93
CA ILE A 25 0.39 2.13 3.55
C ILE A 25 1.56 2.19 2.55
N LYS A 26 2.74 2.57 3.03
CA LYS A 26 4.00 2.58 2.27
C LYS A 26 5.04 1.68 2.91
N ILE A 27 5.92 1.12 2.06
CA ILE A 27 7.12 0.42 2.51
C ILE A 27 8.20 1.46 2.79
N LYS A 28 8.75 1.43 4.00
CA LYS A 28 9.78 2.34 4.45
C LYS A 28 11.00 2.34 3.53
N GLY A 29 11.56 3.53 3.29
CA GLY A 29 12.79 3.72 2.53
C GLY A 29 12.63 3.68 0.99
N GLN A 30 11.42 3.52 0.48
CA GLN A 30 11.16 3.62 -0.96
C GLN A 30 11.18 5.06 -1.46
N LYS A 31 11.90 5.31 -2.56
CA LYS A 31 11.89 6.60 -3.26
C LYS A 31 10.83 6.59 -4.35
N TYR A 32 9.75 7.31 -4.12
CA TYR A 32 8.65 7.44 -5.08
C TYR A 32 9.00 8.47 -6.15
N LYS A 33 9.29 8.00 -7.37
CA LYS A 33 9.75 8.84 -8.49
C LYS A 33 8.69 9.79 -9.04
N THR A 34 7.41 9.51 -8.80
CA THR A 34 6.26 10.17 -9.47
C THR A 34 5.35 10.95 -8.53
N THR A 35 5.53 10.87 -7.22
CA THR A 35 4.67 11.53 -6.22
C THR A 35 5.51 12.46 -5.36
N PRO A 36 5.09 13.71 -5.13
CA PRO A 36 5.78 14.63 -4.22
C PRO A 36 5.95 14.01 -2.83
N GLN A 37 7.14 14.12 -2.25
CA GLN A 37 7.44 13.57 -0.92
C GLN A 37 6.44 14.06 0.15
N ALA A 38 6.04 15.34 0.08
CA ALA A 38 5.05 15.92 0.98
C ALA A 38 3.68 15.20 0.94
N HIS A 39 3.24 14.72 -0.23
CA HIS A 39 1.99 13.96 -0.35
C HIS A 39 2.15 12.57 0.29
N MET A 40 3.28 11.89 0.04
CA MET A 40 3.60 10.60 0.66
C MET A 40 3.78 10.69 2.17
N ASP A 41 4.17 11.84 2.71
CA ASP A 41 4.33 12.01 4.17
C ASP A 41 3.02 12.42 4.85
N THR A 42 2.09 13.02 4.11
CA THR A 42 0.78 13.45 4.64
C THR A 42 -0.26 12.33 4.62
N PHE A 43 -0.29 11.52 3.55
CA PHE A 43 -1.39 10.57 3.32
C PHE A 43 -1.02 9.11 3.53
N TYR A 44 0.28 8.77 3.55
CA TYR A 44 0.74 7.40 3.69
C TYR A 44 1.46 7.15 5.01
N LEU A 45 1.10 6.05 5.67
CA LEU A 45 1.75 5.55 6.87
C LEU A 45 2.77 4.46 6.52
N ASP A 46 3.89 4.43 7.26
CA ASP A 46 4.80 3.28 7.21
C ASP A 46 4.08 2.03 7.75
N PHE A 47 4.33 0.86 7.15
CA PHE A 47 3.66 -0.39 7.53
C PHE A 47 3.75 -0.71 9.03
N GLU A 48 4.90 -0.40 9.65
CA GLU A 48 5.15 -0.63 11.07
C GLU A 48 4.17 0.11 11.99
N VAL A 49 3.51 1.17 11.51
CA VAL A 49 2.48 1.90 12.26
C VAL A 49 1.16 1.13 12.30
N VAL A 50 0.86 0.39 11.24
CA VAL A 50 -0.42 -0.34 11.08
C VAL A 50 -0.31 -1.81 11.48
N GLU A 51 0.88 -2.38 11.51
CA GLU A 51 1.17 -3.75 11.94
C GLU A 51 0.48 -4.21 13.25
N PRO A 52 0.35 -3.38 14.31
CA PRO A 52 -0.35 -3.82 15.53
C PRO A 52 -1.88 -3.77 15.44
N HIS A 53 -2.47 -3.33 14.32
CA HIS A 53 -3.91 -3.22 14.12
C HIS A 53 -4.45 -4.39 13.27
N GLN A 54 -5.77 -4.56 13.22
CA GLN A 54 -6.45 -5.52 12.33
C GLN A 54 -7.30 -4.77 11.31
N PHE A 55 -7.44 -5.35 10.12
CA PHE A 55 -8.21 -4.76 9.02
C PHE A 55 -9.08 -5.83 8.37
N ASP A 56 -10.21 -5.45 7.77
CA ASP A 56 -11.08 -6.43 7.10
C ASP A 56 -10.56 -6.85 5.72
N ARG A 57 -9.83 -5.96 5.05
CA ARG A 57 -9.34 -6.14 3.68
C ARG A 57 -8.03 -5.41 3.45
N MET A 58 -7.19 -5.99 2.61
CA MET A 58 -5.94 -5.38 2.12
C MET A 58 -5.90 -5.41 0.60
N ILE A 59 -5.47 -4.30 -0.01
CA ILE A 59 -5.25 -4.18 -1.45
C ILE A 59 -3.76 -3.91 -1.68
N ILE A 60 -3.09 -4.79 -2.42
CA ILE A 60 -1.73 -4.57 -2.89
C ILE A 60 -1.79 -4.14 -4.36
N THR A 61 -1.32 -2.93 -4.64
CA THR A 61 -1.27 -2.40 -6.02
C THR A 61 -0.08 -2.97 -6.79
N GLY A 62 -0.20 -3.05 -8.11
CA GLY A 62 0.92 -3.41 -8.98
C GLY A 62 2.09 -2.41 -8.93
N ALA A 63 3.26 -2.87 -9.34
CA ALA A 63 4.46 -2.06 -9.52
C ALA A 63 5.15 -2.47 -10.84
N PRO A 64 5.78 -1.53 -11.57
CA PRO A 64 6.42 -1.80 -12.86
C PRO A 64 7.75 -2.53 -12.66
N LEU A 65 7.68 -3.80 -12.27
CA LEU A 65 8.80 -4.67 -11.93
C LEU A 65 8.78 -6.01 -12.68
N GLU A 66 7.97 -6.13 -13.73
CA GLU A 66 7.68 -7.40 -14.42
C GLU A 66 8.91 -8.04 -15.07
N GLN A 67 9.95 -7.25 -15.32
CA GLN A 67 11.21 -7.68 -15.95
C GLN A 67 12.31 -8.03 -14.93
N MET A 68 12.04 -7.92 -13.63
CA MET A 68 13.01 -8.15 -12.56
C MET A 68 12.64 -9.42 -11.77
N PRO A 69 13.60 -10.34 -11.52
CA PRO A 69 13.38 -11.45 -10.58
C PRO A 69 12.99 -10.93 -9.20
N PHE A 70 12.08 -11.62 -8.51
CA PHE A 70 11.56 -11.18 -7.21
C PHE A 70 12.67 -10.90 -6.20
N GLU A 71 13.70 -11.76 -6.16
CA GLU A 71 14.83 -11.66 -5.24
C GLU A 71 15.71 -10.43 -5.49
N GLN A 72 15.60 -9.81 -6.67
CA GLN A 72 16.31 -8.58 -7.02
C GLN A 72 15.51 -7.31 -6.68
N VAL A 73 14.24 -7.46 -6.29
CA VAL A 73 13.40 -6.34 -5.87
C VAL A 73 13.83 -5.90 -4.47
N CYS A 74 14.25 -4.65 -4.33
CA CYS A 74 14.88 -4.13 -3.11
C CYS A 74 13.97 -4.13 -1.86
N TYR A 75 12.66 -4.25 -2.04
CA TYR A 75 11.67 -4.34 -0.97
C TYR A 75 10.98 -5.70 -0.89
N TRP A 76 11.49 -6.72 -1.58
CA TRP A 76 10.84 -8.02 -1.66
C TRP A 76 10.62 -8.65 -0.28
N SER A 77 11.64 -8.64 0.57
CA SER A 77 11.55 -9.19 1.92
C SER A 77 10.50 -8.48 2.77
N GLN A 78 10.38 -7.15 2.65
CA GLN A 78 9.36 -6.37 3.34
C GLN A 78 7.95 -6.69 2.80
N LEU A 79 7.81 -6.87 1.48
CA LEU A 79 6.54 -7.28 0.89
C LEU A 79 6.12 -8.67 1.35
N GLN A 80 7.05 -9.63 1.42
CA GLN A 80 6.80 -10.96 1.98
C GLN A 80 6.33 -10.88 3.44
N HIS A 81 6.94 -9.99 4.24
CA HIS A 81 6.51 -9.76 5.61
C HIS A 81 5.06 -9.26 5.70
N ILE A 82 4.70 -8.26 4.88
CA ILE A 82 3.33 -7.72 4.82
C ILE A 82 2.32 -8.80 4.39
N MET A 83 2.67 -9.61 3.39
CA MET A 83 1.80 -10.71 2.93
C MET A 83 1.60 -11.75 4.02
N HIS A 84 2.66 -12.13 4.76
CA HIS A 84 2.55 -13.09 5.85
C HIS A 84 1.74 -12.54 7.04
N TRP A 85 1.92 -11.26 7.37
CA TRP A 85 1.12 -10.59 8.39
C TRP A 85 -0.37 -10.61 8.02
N ALA A 86 -0.69 -10.37 6.75
CA ALA A 86 -2.07 -10.35 6.27
C ALA A 86 -2.78 -11.70 6.39
N ASP A 87 -2.07 -12.84 6.38
CA ASP A 87 -2.67 -14.16 6.60
C ASP A 87 -3.31 -14.32 8.00
N THR A 88 -2.99 -13.42 8.94
CA THR A 88 -3.43 -13.50 10.35
C THR A 88 -4.10 -12.23 10.87
N HIS A 89 -3.95 -11.09 10.20
CA HIS A 89 -4.43 -9.78 10.65
C HIS A 89 -5.42 -9.13 9.67
N VAL A 90 -5.71 -9.81 8.56
CA VAL A 90 -6.69 -9.46 7.52
C VAL A 90 -7.56 -10.66 7.21
#